data_AF-A0A2U1P7H8-F1
#
_entry.id   AF-A0A2U1P7H8-F1
#
_cell.length_a   1.000
_cell.length_b   1.000
_cell.length_c   1.000
_cell.angle_alpha   90.00
_cell.angle_beta   90.00
_cell.angle_gamma   90.00
#
_symmetry.space_group_name_H-M   'P 1'
#
loop_
_entity.id
_entity.type
_entity.pdbx_description
1 polymer ?
#
loop_
_entity_poly.entity_id
_entity_poly.type
_entity_poly.pdbx_seq_one_letter_code
_entity_poly.pdbx_strand_id
1 'polypeptide(L)'
;MGSNSCNNSKKKKKTKRGGTKKKMTVEQSIAYKSVSEWVFLDGTSVCSNGSTRFDIDDDFKVKLVNMKVEKMVFELHSHSVFSDGFLSPLKLVERAHQHGVQVLSLTDHDTMAGIPQAVEAAKKYGIKIIPGVEISTIFTPRTESGLEEPVHVLAYYSSCGPSNYEKLDQFLANIREGRYLRAKNMITKLNKLKLPIKWESVERIAGDGVAPGRVHVARAMVEAGHVENLKQAFSRYLYDGGPAYSTGSEPDAEEAVQMIRETGGVGVLAHPWALKNPLAVIRRLKEAGLHGLEVYRSDGKLAAFSDLADTYDLLKLGGSDYHARGGTSESALGSVSLPVVALHEFLKVARPIWCSAIKNTVDQYVNDPTESNLEHILRYTNIKLAKGGVSSVTNNIELVHQCVSQWLTNEEQKNADFVAVKNITCF
;
A
#
# COMPACT_ATOMS: atom_id res chain seq x y z
N MET A 1 58.09 55.80 28.63
CA MET A 1 58.91 54.59 28.44
C MET A 1 58.11 53.39 28.92
N GLY A 2 57.90 52.41 28.02
CA GLY A 2 57.38 51.05 28.28
C GLY A 2 55.88 50.93 28.62
N SER A 3 55.05 50.08 28.01
CA SER A 3 55.19 49.15 26.88
C SER A 3 53.79 48.57 26.57
N ASN A 4 53.48 48.44 25.29
CA ASN A 4 52.27 47.81 24.74
C ASN A 4 52.13 46.33 25.11
N SER A 5 50.89 45.86 25.30
CA SER A 5 50.51 44.46 25.05
C SER A 5 49.12 44.39 24.41
N CYS A 6 49.10 44.09 23.12
CA CYS A 6 47.90 43.78 22.33
C CYS A 6 47.44 42.34 22.62
N ASN A 7 46.15 42.20 22.94
CA ASN A 7 45.47 40.91 23.06
C ASN A 7 45.23 40.25 21.69
N ASN A 8 45.70 39.01 21.57
CA ASN A 8 45.71 38.21 20.36
C ASN A 8 44.44 37.33 20.29
N SER A 9 43.52 37.62 19.35
CA SER A 9 42.28 36.87 19.16
C SER A 9 42.47 35.70 18.17
N LYS A 10 42.53 34.47 18.69
CA LYS A 10 42.58 33.24 17.88
C LYS A 10 41.21 32.94 17.25
N LYS A 11 41.04 33.24 15.96
CA LYS A 11 39.94 32.73 15.12
C LYS A 11 40.12 31.22 14.88
N LYS A 12 39.28 30.37 15.50
CA LYS A 12 39.12 28.95 15.15
C LYS A 12 38.31 28.82 13.85
N LYS A 13 38.95 28.41 12.76
CA LYS A 13 38.31 27.95 11.51
C LYS A 13 37.47 26.70 11.79
N LYS A 14 36.14 26.76 11.62
CA LYS A 14 35.27 25.57 11.53
C LYS A 14 35.47 24.91 10.16
N THR A 15 36.09 23.74 10.14
CA THR A 15 36.15 22.86 8.96
C THR A 15 34.77 22.29 8.66
N LYS A 16 34.18 22.66 7.51
CA LYS A 16 33.01 21.98 6.94
C LYS A 16 33.39 20.53 6.64
N ARG A 17 32.81 19.57 7.36
CA ARG A 17 32.83 18.15 6.96
C ARG A 17 31.96 18.01 5.71
N GLY A 18 32.60 17.95 4.54
CA GLY A 18 31.94 17.54 3.31
C GLY A 18 31.55 16.08 3.42
N GLY A 19 30.25 15.79 3.45
CA GLY A 19 29.75 14.43 3.34
C GLY A 19 30.10 13.87 1.97
N THR A 20 30.91 12.82 1.95
CA THR A 20 31.26 12.08 0.73
C THR A 20 29.97 11.50 0.14
N LYS A 21 29.52 12.03 -1.01
CA LYS A 21 28.34 11.52 -1.72
C LYS A 21 28.63 10.08 -2.14
N LYS A 22 27.86 9.12 -1.62
CA LYS A 22 27.97 7.70 -1.95
C LYS A 22 27.51 7.52 -3.40
N LYS A 23 28.40 7.09 -4.29
CA LYS A 23 28.06 6.78 -5.70
C LYS A 23 27.12 5.57 -5.72
N MET A 24 26.10 5.61 -6.58
CA MET A 24 25.18 4.49 -6.78
C MET A 24 25.89 3.32 -7.47
N THR A 25 25.47 2.10 -7.14
CA THR A 25 25.88 0.91 -7.90
C THR A 25 25.21 0.88 -9.27
N VAL A 26 25.69 0.03 -10.18
CA VAL A 26 25.07 -0.18 -11.50
C VAL A 26 23.62 -0.65 -11.34
N GLU A 27 23.40 -1.63 -10.47
CA GLU A 27 22.07 -2.16 -10.14
C GLU A 27 21.12 -1.08 -9.61
N GLN A 28 21.59 -0.24 -8.68
CA GLN A 28 20.80 0.87 -8.17
C GLN A 28 20.44 1.88 -9.26
N SER A 29 21.35 2.12 -10.20
CA SER A 29 21.12 3.03 -11.33
C SER A 29 20.06 2.47 -12.29
N ILE A 30 20.12 1.17 -12.60
CA ILE A 30 19.12 0.48 -13.42
C ILE A 30 17.75 0.52 -12.73
N ALA A 31 17.70 0.15 -11.46
CA ALA A 31 16.46 0.17 -10.66
C ALA A 31 15.87 1.58 -10.61
N TYR A 32 16.69 2.60 -10.36
CA TYR A 32 16.22 3.99 -10.33
C TYR A 32 15.64 4.43 -11.67
N LYS A 33 16.31 4.11 -12.79
CA LYS A 33 15.80 4.44 -14.13
C LYS A 33 14.45 3.76 -14.39
N SER A 34 14.37 2.45 -14.17
CA SER A 34 13.16 1.65 -14.39
C SER A 34 11.97 2.13 -13.54
N VAL A 35 12.21 2.39 -12.24
CA VAL A 35 11.18 2.92 -11.34
C VAL A 35 10.80 4.35 -11.71
N SER A 36 11.76 5.22 -12.06
CA SER A 36 11.48 6.59 -12.50
C SER A 36 10.58 6.61 -13.71
N GLU A 37 10.93 5.84 -14.74
CA GLU A 37 10.15 5.72 -15.96
C GLU A 37 8.72 5.27 -15.63
N TRP A 38 8.57 4.28 -14.75
CA TRP A 38 7.26 3.80 -14.30
C TRP A 38 6.45 4.85 -13.53
N VAL A 39 7.04 5.53 -12.56
CA VAL A 39 6.37 6.55 -11.74
C VAL A 39 5.86 7.70 -12.61
N PHE A 40 6.65 8.10 -13.61
CA PHE A 40 6.36 9.24 -14.47
C PHE A 40 5.83 8.86 -15.87
N LEU A 41 5.31 7.64 -16.05
CA LEU A 41 4.69 7.18 -17.32
C LEU A 41 3.66 8.17 -17.88
N ASP A 42 2.87 8.78 -16.99
CA ASP A 42 1.76 9.70 -17.33
C ASP A 42 2.25 11.13 -17.64
N GLY A 43 3.55 11.40 -17.51
CA GLY A 43 4.15 12.73 -17.44
C GLY A 43 4.80 13.22 -18.73
N THR A 44 4.13 13.15 -19.89
CA THR A 44 4.59 13.85 -21.11
C THR A 44 4.21 15.33 -21.18
N SER A 45 3.66 15.94 -20.11
CA SER A 45 3.16 17.35 -20.19
C SER A 45 3.54 18.31 -19.05
N VAL A 46 4.20 17.92 -17.95
CA VAL A 46 4.40 18.85 -16.79
C VAL A 46 5.86 18.99 -16.31
N CYS A 47 6.85 18.72 -17.15
CA CYS A 47 8.26 19.00 -16.83
C CYS A 47 9.01 19.69 -17.98
N SER A 48 8.47 20.81 -18.50
CA SER A 48 9.21 21.73 -19.37
C SER A 48 9.89 22.85 -18.57
N ASN A 49 10.66 22.50 -17.54
CA ASN A 49 11.63 23.42 -16.91
C ASN A 49 12.90 22.73 -16.36
N GLY A 50 13.31 21.64 -17.03
CA GLY A 50 14.61 21.02 -16.81
C GLY A 50 15.03 20.27 -18.06
N SER A 51 15.75 20.93 -18.96
CA SER A 51 16.36 20.29 -20.13
C SER A 51 17.33 19.20 -19.67
N THR A 52 16.92 17.94 -19.73
CA THR A 52 17.84 16.79 -19.81
C THR A 52 17.92 16.35 -21.26
N ARG A 53 18.84 16.97 -22.01
CA ARG A 53 19.34 16.40 -23.26
C ARG A 53 20.28 15.25 -22.89
N PHE A 54 19.95 14.04 -23.30
CA PHE A 54 20.85 12.89 -23.26
C PHE A 54 21.46 12.74 -24.64
N ASP A 55 22.70 13.21 -24.81
CA ASP A 55 23.49 12.88 -25.99
C ASP A 55 24.01 11.44 -25.83
N ILE A 56 23.62 10.56 -26.76
CA ILE A 56 24.21 9.23 -26.91
C ILE A 56 25.47 9.43 -27.75
N ASP A 57 26.63 9.31 -27.12
CA ASP A 57 27.91 9.25 -27.84
C ASP A 57 28.38 7.79 -27.83
N ASP A 58 28.60 7.28 -29.03
CA ASP A 58 28.94 5.89 -29.34
C ASP A 58 30.45 5.72 -29.15
N ASP A 59 30.91 5.64 -27.90
CA ASP A 59 32.27 5.20 -27.60
C ASP A 59 32.38 4.70 -26.15
N PHE A 60 33.15 3.64 -25.93
CA PHE A 60 33.25 2.80 -24.72
C PHE A 60 33.76 3.50 -23.42
N LYS A 61 33.26 4.69 -23.08
CA LYS A 61 33.58 5.43 -21.85
C LYS A 61 32.30 5.90 -21.15
N VAL A 62 31.89 5.17 -20.12
CA VAL A 62 30.80 5.58 -19.21
C VAL A 62 31.19 6.88 -18.49
N LYS A 63 30.72 8.02 -18.99
CA LYS A 63 30.73 9.28 -18.24
C LYS A 63 29.68 9.17 -17.13
N LEU A 64 30.16 8.96 -15.90
CA LEU A 64 29.32 8.94 -14.71
C LEU A 64 28.72 10.35 -14.48
N VAL A 65 27.49 10.56 -14.93
CA VAL A 65 26.77 11.83 -14.77
C VAL A 65 26.47 12.04 -13.29
N ASN A 66 26.91 13.18 -12.76
CA ASN A 66 26.75 13.57 -11.36
C ASN A 66 25.31 14.09 -11.14
N MET A 67 24.31 13.21 -11.27
CA MET A 67 22.91 13.58 -11.01
C MET A 67 22.72 13.87 -9.52
N LYS A 68 22.13 15.02 -9.18
CA LYS A 68 21.44 15.17 -7.89
C LYS A 68 20.26 14.21 -7.95
N VAL A 69 20.45 12.99 -7.46
CA VAL A 69 19.36 12.01 -7.37
C VAL A 69 18.49 12.46 -6.19
N GLU A 70 17.33 13.03 -6.49
CA GLU A 70 16.31 13.20 -5.47
C GLU A 70 15.91 11.81 -4.97
N LYS A 71 15.88 11.66 -3.64
CA LYS A 71 15.50 10.39 -3.02
C LYS A 71 14.04 10.13 -3.35
N MET A 72 13.75 9.01 -4.01
CA MET A 72 12.37 8.56 -4.15
C MET A 72 11.85 8.07 -2.81
N VAL A 73 10.62 8.48 -2.49
CA VAL A 73 9.94 8.12 -1.26
C VAL A 73 8.69 7.33 -1.62
N PHE A 74 8.54 6.18 -0.97
CA PHE A 74 7.45 5.25 -1.19
C PHE A 74 6.72 5.03 0.12
N GLU A 75 5.41 4.89 0.02
CA GLU A 75 4.56 4.45 1.11
C GLU A 75 3.70 3.30 0.60
N LEU A 76 3.90 2.09 1.13
CA LEU A 76 3.20 0.90 0.65
C LEU A 76 2.22 0.35 1.70
N HIS A 77 2.05 1.00 2.85
CA HIS A 77 1.12 0.56 3.89
C HIS A 77 0.57 1.77 4.65
N SER A 78 -0.67 2.15 4.35
CA SER A 78 -1.34 3.28 4.98
C SER A 78 -2.85 3.13 5.01
N HIS A 79 -3.48 3.81 5.96
CA HIS A 79 -4.90 3.70 6.29
C HIS A 79 -5.59 5.05 6.27
N SER A 80 -6.88 5.02 5.98
CA SER A 80 -7.77 6.16 5.90
C SER A 80 -9.01 5.94 6.79
N VAL A 81 -9.92 6.90 6.77
CA VAL A 81 -11.22 6.80 7.47
C VAL A 81 -12.13 5.70 6.93
N PHE A 82 -11.79 5.04 5.81
CA PHE A 82 -12.56 3.89 5.33
C PHE A 82 -12.30 2.61 6.14
N SER A 83 -11.24 2.57 6.97
CA SER A 83 -11.02 1.55 7.99
C SER A 83 -10.92 2.17 9.39
N ASP A 84 -9.72 2.44 9.89
CA ASP A 84 -9.44 2.94 11.23
C ASP A 84 -8.39 4.05 11.25
N GLY A 85 -8.02 4.57 10.09
CA GLY A 85 -7.27 5.81 9.95
C GLY A 85 -8.10 7.04 10.34
N PHE A 86 -7.42 8.19 10.44
CA PHE A 86 -8.01 9.47 10.83
C PHE A 86 -8.10 10.49 9.70
N LEU A 87 -7.46 10.22 8.55
CA LEU A 87 -7.50 11.11 7.38
C LEU A 87 -8.37 10.50 6.30
N SER A 88 -9.15 11.34 5.61
CA SER A 88 -9.77 10.93 4.35
C SER A 88 -8.68 10.61 3.31
N PRO A 89 -8.96 9.75 2.32
CA PRO A 89 -8.03 9.49 1.22
C PRO A 89 -7.45 10.76 0.59
N LEU A 90 -8.27 11.81 0.40
CA LEU A 90 -7.80 13.13 -0.08
C LEU A 90 -6.74 13.74 0.85
N LYS A 91 -6.99 13.76 2.16
CA LYS A 91 -6.06 14.33 3.15
C LYS A 91 -4.81 13.47 3.34
N LEU A 92 -4.94 12.15 3.20
CA LEU A 92 -3.82 11.23 3.22
C LEU A 92 -2.88 11.49 2.04
N VAL A 93 -3.41 11.63 0.83
CA VAL A 93 -2.62 11.98 -0.37
C VAL A 93 -1.96 13.35 -0.23
N GLU A 94 -2.68 14.36 0.25
CA GLU A 94 -2.11 15.69 0.54
C GLU A 94 -0.94 15.59 1.54
N ARG A 95 -1.11 14.79 2.60
CA ARG A 95 -0.06 14.53 3.58
C ARG A 95 1.14 13.79 2.95
N ALA A 96 0.89 12.82 2.07
CA ALA A 96 1.93 12.07 1.37
C ALA A 96 2.79 13.01 0.51
N HIS A 97 2.14 13.90 -0.24
CA HIS A 97 2.82 14.92 -1.04
C HIS A 97 3.73 15.82 -0.18
N GLN A 98 3.24 16.28 0.98
CA GLN A 98 4.03 17.09 1.92
C GLN A 98 5.28 16.36 2.44
N HIS A 99 5.26 15.02 2.44
CA HIS A 99 6.40 14.18 2.84
C HIS A 99 7.26 13.73 1.65
N GLY A 100 6.98 14.22 0.44
CA GLY A 100 7.71 13.88 -0.78
C GLY A 100 7.43 12.48 -1.32
N VAL A 101 6.37 11.82 -0.86
CA VAL A 101 5.95 10.50 -1.35
C VAL A 101 5.58 10.60 -2.83
N GLN A 102 6.14 9.70 -3.64
CA GLN A 102 5.88 9.62 -5.08
C GLN A 102 5.01 8.42 -5.45
N VAL A 103 5.08 7.35 -4.65
CA VAL A 103 4.24 6.15 -4.80
C VAL A 103 3.56 5.88 -3.47
N LEU A 104 2.24 5.82 -3.48
CA LEU A 104 1.41 5.60 -2.30
C LEU A 104 0.48 4.40 -2.54
N SER A 105 0.43 3.48 -1.58
CA SER A 105 -0.62 2.48 -1.49
C SER A 105 -1.52 2.82 -0.31
N LEU A 106 -2.81 3.00 -0.59
CA LEU A 106 -3.85 2.97 0.44
C LEU A 106 -4.26 1.51 0.61
N THR A 107 -4.25 1.03 1.85
CA THR A 107 -4.40 -0.39 2.21
C THR A 107 -5.36 -0.51 3.40
N ASP A 108 -6.50 0.18 3.33
CA ASP A 108 -7.52 0.13 4.38
C ASP A 108 -7.88 -1.33 4.72
N HIS A 109 -8.17 -1.58 6.00
CA HIS A 109 -8.57 -2.91 6.45
C HIS A 109 -9.84 -3.40 5.78
N ASP A 110 -9.73 -4.53 5.10
CA ASP A 110 -10.83 -5.30 4.52
C ASP A 110 -11.74 -4.48 3.57
N THR A 111 -11.22 -3.43 2.95
CA THR A 111 -11.98 -2.61 1.99
C THR A 111 -11.06 -1.88 1.02
N MET A 112 -11.53 -1.70 -0.22
CA MET A 112 -10.89 -0.87 -1.24
C MET A 112 -11.70 0.41 -1.54
N ALA A 113 -12.72 0.73 -0.73
CA ALA A 113 -13.66 1.81 -1.00
C ALA A 113 -13.00 3.21 -1.02
N GLY A 114 -11.89 3.40 -0.33
CA GLY A 114 -11.14 4.67 -0.33
C GLY A 114 -10.27 4.90 -1.57
N ILE A 115 -9.98 3.85 -2.36
CA ILE A 115 -9.02 3.93 -3.47
C ILE A 115 -9.45 4.91 -4.56
N PRO A 116 -10.70 4.93 -5.06
CA PRO A 116 -11.10 5.88 -6.10
C PRO A 116 -10.87 7.35 -5.70
N GLN A 117 -11.14 7.67 -4.43
CA GLN A 117 -10.89 9.01 -3.89
C GLN A 117 -9.38 9.32 -3.77
N ALA A 118 -8.56 8.34 -3.39
CA ALA A 118 -7.11 8.48 -3.36
C ALA A 118 -6.55 8.73 -4.77
N VAL A 119 -7.00 7.96 -5.76
CA VAL A 119 -6.61 8.08 -7.18
C VAL A 119 -6.94 9.47 -7.72
N GLU A 120 -8.18 9.95 -7.53
CA GLU A 120 -8.56 11.30 -7.97
C GLU A 120 -7.74 12.40 -7.27
N ALA A 121 -7.50 12.28 -5.96
CA ALA A 121 -6.69 13.24 -5.21
C ALA A 121 -5.23 13.28 -5.68
N ALA A 122 -4.68 12.13 -6.05
CA ALA A 122 -3.28 11.98 -6.44
C ALA A 122 -2.95 12.71 -7.75
N LYS A 123 -3.93 12.90 -8.64
CA LYS A 123 -3.80 13.66 -9.89
C LYS A 123 -3.24 15.06 -9.66
N LYS A 124 -3.68 15.74 -8.60
CA LYS A 124 -3.23 17.10 -8.25
C LYS A 124 -1.75 17.15 -7.88
N TYR A 125 -1.22 16.07 -7.31
CA TYR A 125 0.11 16.05 -6.68
C TYR A 125 1.14 15.22 -7.46
N GLY A 126 0.73 14.58 -8.56
CA GLY A 126 1.60 13.70 -9.35
C GLY A 126 2.07 12.47 -8.57
N ILE A 127 1.25 11.97 -7.64
CA ILE A 127 1.54 10.75 -6.89
C ILE A 127 0.96 9.56 -7.64
N LYS A 128 1.74 8.49 -7.78
CA LYS A 128 1.24 7.22 -8.31
C LYS A 128 0.58 6.42 -7.20
N ILE A 129 -0.69 6.05 -7.39
CA ILE A 129 -1.41 5.17 -6.47
C ILE A 129 -1.23 3.72 -6.92
N ILE A 130 -0.86 2.85 -5.98
CA ILE A 130 -1.03 1.40 -6.11
C ILE A 130 -2.32 1.05 -5.34
N PRO A 131 -3.39 0.57 -6.00
CA PRO A 131 -4.55 0.06 -5.30
C PRO A 131 -4.18 -1.09 -4.38
N GLY A 132 -4.58 -1.02 -3.11
CA GLY A 132 -4.33 -2.10 -2.17
C GLY A 132 -5.38 -2.22 -1.08
N VAL A 133 -5.22 -3.27 -0.28
CA VAL A 133 -6.08 -3.60 0.86
C VAL A 133 -5.23 -4.39 1.87
N GLU A 134 -5.44 -4.15 3.16
CA GLU A 134 -4.90 -5.02 4.22
C GLU A 134 -6.01 -5.99 4.67
N ILE A 135 -5.86 -7.26 4.33
CA ILE A 135 -6.84 -8.31 4.62
C ILE A 135 -6.56 -8.91 5.99
N SER A 136 -7.59 -8.92 6.84
CA SER A 136 -7.57 -9.51 8.16
C SER A 136 -7.83 -11.00 8.07
N THR A 137 -6.95 -11.79 8.69
CA THR A 137 -7.01 -13.24 8.64
C THR A 137 -6.69 -13.83 10.00
N ILE A 138 -6.96 -15.12 10.13
CA ILE A 138 -6.48 -15.93 11.25
C ILE A 138 -5.52 -16.97 10.72
N PHE A 139 -4.45 -17.22 11.46
CA PHE A 139 -3.59 -18.36 11.23
C PHE A 139 -3.79 -19.40 12.31
N THR A 140 -4.20 -20.59 11.90
CA THR A 140 -4.42 -21.75 12.76
C THR A 140 -3.28 -22.73 12.59
N PRO A 141 -2.37 -22.90 13.58
CA PRO A 141 -1.26 -23.85 13.44
C PRO A 141 -1.76 -25.30 13.27
N ARG A 142 -1.05 -26.12 12.49
CA ARG A 142 -1.44 -27.53 12.26
C ARG A 142 -1.28 -28.44 13.48
N THR A 143 -0.65 -27.96 14.55
CA THR A 143 -0.43 -28.72 15.78
C THR A 143 -1.65 -28.58 16.69
N GLU A 144 -2.11 -29.68 17.30
CA GLU A 144 -3.29 -29.74 18.17
C GLU A 144 -3.28 -28.76 19.36
N SER A 145 -2.10 -28.24 19.75
CA SER A 145 -1.91 -27.26 20.83
C SER A 145 -1.68 -25.82 20.35
N GLY A 146 -1.76 -25.56 19.04
CA GLY A 146 -1.52 -24.25 18.47
C GLY A 146 -2.68 -23.30 18.71
N LEU A 147 -2.42 -22.18 19.38
CA LEU A 147 -3.40 -21.09 19.46
C LEU A 147 -3.48 -20.36 18.13
N GLU A 148 -4.70 -20.08 17.67
CA GLU A 148 -4.97 -19.17 16.58
C GLU A 148 -4.33 -17.80 16.86
N GLU A 149 -3.74 -17.19 15.83
CA GLU A 149 -3.24 -15.82 15.91
C GLU A 149 -3.73 -14.96 14.74
N PRO A 150 -4.09 -13.69 14.97
CA PRO A 150 -4.41 -12.78 13.89
C PRO A 150 -3.20 -12.55 12.99
N VAL A 151 -3.41 -12.61 11.69
CA VAL A 151 -2.41 -12.34 10.66
C VAL A 151 -3.01 -11.36 9.66
N HIS A 152 -2.23 -10.40 9.17
CA HIS A 152 -2.70 -9.49 8.12
C HIS A 152 -1.88 -9.69 6.85
N VAL A 153 -2.58 -9.69 5.71
CA VAL A 153 -1.97 -9.85 4.39
C VAL A 153 -2.32 -8.64 3.54
N LEU A 154 -1.30 -7.91 3.09
CA LEU A 154 -1.44 -6.83 2.12
C LEU A 154 -1.64 -7.42 0.73
N ALA A 155 -2.56 -6.85 -0.03
CA ALA A 155 -2.75 -7.16 -1.44
C ALA A 155 -2.52 -5.90 -2.27
N TYR A 156 -1.70 -6.00 -3.30
CA TYR A 156 -1.45 -4.90 -4.25
C TYR A 156 -1.93 -5.27 -5.64
N TYR A 157 -2.78 -4.43 -6.22
CA TYR A 157 -3.41 -4.62 -7.52
C TYR A 157 -2.89 -3.62 -8.55
N SER A 158 -3.17 -3.93 -9.82
CA SER A 158 -2.92 -3.03 -10.93
C SER A 158 -3.78 -1.77 -10.83
N SER A 159 -3.52 -0.78 -11.68
CA SER A 159 -4.39 0.40 -11.85
C SER A 159 -5.78 0.09 -12.41
N CYS A 160 -6.04 -1.14 -12.89
CA CYS A 160 -7.38 -1.61 -13.25
C CYS A 160 -8.08 -2.31 -12.06
N GLY A 161 -7.40 -2.45 -10.91
CA GLY A 161 -7.88 -3.19 -9.76
C GLY A 161 -7.78 -4.71 -9.92
N PRO A 162 -8.55 -5.47 -9.12
CA PRO A 162 -8.62 -6.93 -9.20
C PRO A 162 -9.40 -7.41 -10.44
N SER A 163 -8.98 -8.52 -11.06
CA SER A 163 -9.63 -9.06 -12.26
C SER A 163 -10.94 -9.82 -12.02
N ASN A 164 -11.32 -10.02 -10.76
CA ASN A 164 -12.61 -10.57 -10.35
C ASN A 164 -13.06 -9.79 -9.11
N TYR A 165 -13.44 -8.54 -9.35
CA TYR A 165 -13.72 -7.58 -8.30
C TYR A 165 -14.86 -8.05 -7.39
N GLU A 166 -15.94 -8.60 -7.96
CA GLU A 166 -17.12 -9.01 -7.22
C GLU A 166 -16.79 -10.13 -6.23
N LYS A 167 -15.98 -11.11 -6.65
CA LYS A 167 -15.52 -12.19 -5.78
C LYS A 167 -14.68 -11.65 -4.62
N LEU A 168 -13.74 -10.74 -4.91
CA LEU A 168 -12.93 -10.12 -3.86
C LEU A 168 -13.79 -9.28 -2.91
N ASP A 169 -14.67 -8.44 -3.44
CA ASP A 169 -15.51 -7.54 -2.62
C ASP A 169 -16.46 -8.32 -1.73
N GLN A 170 -17.04 -9.43 -2.22
CA GLN A 170 -17.84 -10.33 -1.39
C GLN A 170 -17.00 -10.99 -0.28
N PHE A 171 -15.78 -11.44 -0.60
CA PHE A 171 -14.86 -12.00 0.39
C PHE A 171 -14.54 -10.97 1.48
N LEU A 172 -14.21 -9.74 1.10
CA LEU A 172 -13.94 -8.64 2.03
C LEU A 172 -15.19 -8.23 2.82
N ALA A 173 -16.39 -8.23 2.20
CA ALA A 173 -17.65 -7.93 2.85
C ALA A 173 -17.97 -8.92 3.98
N ASN A 174 -17.71 -10.21 3.78
CA ASN A 174 -17.90 -11.24 4.81
C ASN A 174 -17.01 -10.97 6.04
N ILE A 175 -15.76 -10.54 5.82
CA ILE A 175 -14.84 -10.16 6.91
C ILE A 175 -15.40 -8.94 7.65
N ARG A 176 -15.85 -7.92 6.92
CA ARG A 176 -16.45 -6.71 7.48
C ARG A 176 -17.70 -7.04 8.31
N GLU A 177 -18.57 -7.93 7.86
CA GLU A 177 -19.74 -8.40 8.63
C GLU A 177 -19.32 -9.09 9.94
N GLY A 178 -18.31 -9.95 9.87
CA GLY A 178 -17.68 -10.55 11.06
C GLY A 178 -17.15 -9.50 12.05
N ARG A 179 -16.59 -8.38 11.57
CA ARG A 179 -16.14 -7.27 12.42
C ARG A 179 -17.30 -6.57 13.14
N TYR A 180 -18.45 -6.37 12.49
CA TYR A 180 -19.64 -5.81 13.16
C TYR A 180 -20.11 -6.71 14.31
N LEU A 181 -20.20 -8.02 14.08
CA LEU A 181 -20.56 -8.99 15.11
C LEU A 181 -19.54 -8.99 16.26
N ARG A 182 -18.25 -9.03 15.92
CA ARG A 182 -17.15 -8.95 16.88
C ARG A 182 -17.27 -7.70 17.77
N ALA A 183 -17.51 -6.52 17.18
CA ALA A 183 -17.65 -5.28 17.95
C ALA A 183 -18.84 -5.30 18.91
N LYS A 184 -20.01 -5.79 18.47
CA LYS A 184 -21.19 -5.96 19.35
C LYS A 184 -20.90 -6.90 20.51
N ASN A 185 -20.16 -7.98 20.26
CA ASN A 185 -19.74 -8.92 21.29
C ASN A 185 -18.75 -8.29 22.29
N MET A 186 -17.76 -7.51 21.81
CA MET A 186 -16.84 -6.78 22.68
C MET A 186 -17.58 -5.80 23.59
N ILE A 187 -18.53 -5.04 23.06
CA ILE A 187 -19.37 -4.12 23.86
C ILE A 187 -20.17 -4.89 24.91
N THR A 188 -20.78 -6.02 24.55
CA THR A 188 -21.51 -6.87 25.50
C THR A 188 -20.62 -7.35 26.65
N LYS A 189 -19.38 -7.75 26.35
CA LYS A 189 -18.39 -8.15 27.37
C LYS A 189 -17.98 -6.97 28.26
N LEU A 190 -17.71 -5.80 27.68
CA LEU A 190 -17.39 -4.58 28.44
C LEU A 190 -18.55 -4.17 29.38
N ASN A 191 -19.79 -4.25 28.91
CA ASN A 191 -20.96 -3.95 29.72
C ASN A 191 -21.08 -4.90 30.93
N LYS A 192 -20.79 -6.20 30.75
CA LYS A 192 -20.72 -7.18 31.87
C LYS A 192 -19.60 -6.86 32.86
N LEU A 193 -18.50 -6.26 32.40
CA LEU A 193 -17.41 -5.77 33.24
C LEU A 193 -17.71 -4.42 33.91
N LYS A 194 -18.96 -3.94 33.83
CA LYS A 194 -19.40 -2.64 34.37
C LYS A 194 -18.72 -1.43 33.70
N LEU A 195 -18.31 -1.59 32.44
CA LEU A 195 -17.78 -0.52 31.57
C LEU A 195 -18.76 -0.27 30.43
N PRO A 196 -19.92 0.37 30.69
CA PRO A 196 -20.97 0.51 29.68
C PRO A 196 -20.49 1.32 28.48
N ILE A 197 -20.61 0.73 27.29
CA ILE A 197 -20.39 1.36 25.97
C ILE A 197 -21.66 1.22 25.14
N LYS A 198 -22.04 2.29 24.44
CA LYS A 198 -23.18 2.30 23.50
C LYS A 198 -22.70 1.93 22.10
N TRP A 199 -23.51 1.15 21.37
CA TRP A 199 -23.23 0.79 19.98
C TRP A 199 -23.07 2.03 19.09
N GLU A 200 -23.96 2.99 19.27
CA GLU A 200 -24.04 4.23 18.51
C GLU A 200 -22.76 5.07 18.66
N SER A 201 -22.09 4.98 19.82
CA SER A 201 -20.80 5.64 20.01
C SER A 201 -19.69 5.00 19.18
N VAL A 202 -19.65 3.67 19.13
CA VAL A 202 -18.65 2.93 18.33
C VAL A 202 -18.90 3.15 16.84
N GLU A 203 -20.15 3.07 16.40
CA GLU A 203 -20.55 3.30 15.01
C GLU A 203 -20.23 4.73 14.56
N ARG A 204 -20.56 5.75 15.37
CA ARG A 204 -20.19 7.14 15.08
C ARG A 204 -18.67 7.33 14.97
N ILE A 205 -17.89 6.68 15.82
CA ILE A 205 -16.42 6.79 15.80
C ILE A 205 -15.82 6.09 14.59
N ALA A 206 -16.37 4.95 14.18
CA ALA A 206 -15.93 4.22 12.99
C ALA A 206 -16.25 5.03 11.72
N GLY A 207 -17.43 5.64 11.66
CA GLY A 207 -17.92 6.35 10.49
C GLY A 207 -18.96 5.54 9.71
N ASP A 208 -19.68 6.23 8.83
CA ASP A 208 -20.77 5.63 8.07
C ASP A 208 -20.24 4.56 7.09
N GLY A 209 -20.86 3.39 7.10
CA GLY A 209 -20.45 2.23 6.29
C GLY A 209 -19.11 1.59 6.68
N VAL A 210 -18.47 2.01 7.77
CA VAL A 210 -17.16 1.51 8.21
C VAL A 210 -17.31 0.39 9.23
N ALA A 211 -16.68 -0.75 8.96
CA ALA A 211 -16.73 -1.92 9.85
C ALA A 211 -15.85 -1.71 11.10
N PRO A 212 -16.43 -1.69 12.32
CA PRO A 212 -15.68 -1.30 13.51
C PRO A 212 -14.65 -2.35 13.94
N GLY A 213 -13.36 -1.97 13.87
CA GLY A 213 -12.26 -2.68 14.53
C GLY A 213 -12.16 -2.44 16.04
N ARG A 214 -11.24 -3.17 16.70
CA ARG A 214 -10.92 -3.02 18.13
C ARG A 214 -10.51 -1.59 18.50
N VAL A 215 -9.85 -0.88 17.58
CA VAL A 215 -9.43 0.51 17.77
C VAL A 215 -10.63 1.45 17.96
N HIS A 216 -11.75 1.24 17.27
CA HIS A 216 -12.95 2.06 17.45
C HIS A 216 -13.62 1.80 18.81
N VAL A 217 -13.65 0.55 19.26
CA VAL A 217 -14.12 0.22 20.61
C VAL A 217 -13.20 0.84 21.67
N ALA A 218 -11.88 0.75 21.49
CA ALA A 218 -10.91 1.39 22.37
C ALA A 218 -11.11 2.91 22.45
N ARG A 219 -11.37 3.59 21.32
CA ARG A 219 -11.71 5.02 21.28
C ARG A 219 -13.00 5.31 22.02
N ALA A 220 -14.05 4.51 21.84
CA ALA A 220 -15.29 4.65 22.59
C ALA A 220 -15.07 4.48 24.11
N MET A 221 -14.17 3.59 24.53
CA MET A 221 -13.79 3.45 25.94
C MET A 221 -13.09 4.70 26.48
N VAL A 222 -12.23 5.34 25.68
CA VAL A 222 -11.60 6.61 26.05
C VAL A 222 -12.65 7.72 26.14
N GLU A 223 -13.50 7.88 25.13
CA GLU A 223 -14.56 8.91 25.12
C GLU A 223 -15.56 8.73 26.27
N ALA A 224 -15.84 7.50 26.68
CA ALA A 224 -16.70 7.18 27.82
C ALA A 224 -16.01 7.37 29.19
N GLY A 225 -14.71 7.68 29.23
CA GLY A 225 -13.95 7.88 30.47
C GLY A 225 -13.57 6.59 31.22
N HIS A 226 -13.70 5.42 30.58
CA HIS A 226 -13.37 4.13 31.19
C HIS A 226 -11.87 3.82 31.20
N VAL A 227 -11.12 4.45 30.29
CA VAL A 227 -9.67 4.33 30.14
C VAL A 227 -9.07 5.67 29.70
N GLU A 228 -7.83 5.92 30.10
CA GLU A 228 -7.10 7.18 29.84
C GLU A 228 -6.65 7.31 28.38
N ASN A 229 -6.35 6.20 27.72
CA ASN A 229 -5.81 6.16 26.37
C ASN A 229 -5.97 4.78 25.72
N LEU A 230 -5.72 4.71 24.41
CA LEU A 230 -5.83 3.46 23.64
C LEU A 230 -4.91 2.36 24.16
N LYS A 231 -3.70 2.71 24.62
CA LYS A 231 -2.75 1.73 25.16
C LYS A 231 -3.33 1.01 26.37
N GLN A 232 -3.99 1.72 27.28
CA GLN A 232 -4.65 1.14 28.44
C GLN A 232 -5.85 0.25 28.03
N ALA A 233 -6.63 0.67 27.03
CA ALA A 233 -7.74 -0.12 26.49
C ALA A 233 -7.26 -1.50 25.99
N PHE A 234 -6.21 -1.49 25.15
CA PHE A 234 -5.61 -2.71 24.62
C PHE A 234 -4.95 -3.54 25.71
N SER A 235 -4.14 -2.95 26.59
CA SER A 235 -3.40 -3.72 27.60
C SER A 235 -4.28 -4.37 28.67
N ARG A 236 -5.45 -3.79 28.97
CA ARG A 236 -6.32 -4.30 30.06
C ARG A 236 -7.51 -5.12 29.56
N TYR A 237 -8.06 -4.79 28.40
CA TYR A 237 -9.37 -5.31 27.99
C TYR A 237 -9.38 -5.95 26.61
N LEU A 238 -8.70 -5.35 25.62
CA LEU A 238 -8.87 -5.66 24.19
C LEU A 238 -7.69 -6.42 23.55
N TYR A 239 -6.66 -6.78 24.32
CA TYR A 239 -5.56 -7.64 23.85
C TYR A 239 -6.07 -9.04 23.47
N ASP A 240 -5.28 -9.81 22.71
CA ASP A 240 -5.67 -11.14 22.27
C ASP A 240 -5.87 -12.08 23.48
N GLY A 241 -7.08 -12.64 23.58
CA GLY A 241 -7.49 -13.45 24.75
C GLY A 241 -7.88 -12.64 25.99
N GLY A 242 -7.95 -11.31 25.89
CA GLY A 242 -8.33 -10.42 26.99
C GLY A 242 -9.82 -10.48 27.38
N PRO A 243 -10.19 -9.83 28.51
CA PRO A 243 -11.54 -9.93 29.08
C PRO A 243 -12.69 -9.52 28.15
N ALA A 244 -12.44 -8.55 27.27
CA ALA A 244 -13.42 -8.07 26.29
C ALA A 244 -13.08 -8.50 24.86
N TYR A 245 -12.03 -9.28 24.65
CA TYR A 245 -11.63 -9.76 23.33
C TYR A 245 -12.72 -10.64 22.71
N SER A 246 -12.95 -10.50 21.41
CA SER A 246 -13.83 -11.37 20.63
C SER A 246 -13.18 -11.57 19.27
N THR A 247 -13.42 -12.73 18.67
CA THR A 247 -13.10 -13.03 17.26
C THR A 247 -14.30 -12.68 16.38
N GLY A 248 -14.06 -12.56 15.07
CA GLY A 248 -15.07 -12.34 14.04
C GLY A 248 -15.16 -13.54 13.10
N SER A 249 -15.30 -13.25 11.81
CA SER A 249 -15.39 -14.23 10.72
C SER A 249 -14.17 -14.12 9.79
N GLU A 250 -13.00 -13.85 10.37
CA GLU A 250 -11.77 -13.77 9.61
C GLU A 250 -11.44 -15.13 8.94
N PRO A 251 -11.09 -15.16 7.65
CA PRO A 251 -10.73 -16.38 6.93
C PRO A 251 -9.34 -16.89 7.35
N ASP A 252 -9.04 -18.12 6.95
CA ASP A 252 -7.69 -18.64 7.07
C ASP A 252 -6.71 -17.80 6.22
N ALA A 253 -5.53 -17.54 6.75
CA ALA A 253 -4.53 -16.70 6.09
C ALA A 253 -4.11 -17.24 4.70
N GLU A 254 -4.06 -18.56 4.52
CA GLU A 254 -3.83 -19.19 3.21
C GLU A 254 -4.96 -18.93 2.20
N GLU A 255 -6.21 -18.91 2.66
CA GLU A 255 -7.37 -18.62 1.80
C GLU A 255 -7.29 -17.19 1.26
N ALA A 256 -6.92 -16.23 2.11
CA ALA A 256 -6.69 -14.86 1.67
C ALA A 256 -5.56 -14.76 0.64
N VAL A 257 -4.43 -15.46 0.85
CA VAL A 257 -3.33 -15.50 -0.13
C VAL A 257 -3.80 -16.08 -1.47
N GLN A 258 -4.60 -17.15 -1.44
CA GLN A 258 -5.18 -17.74 -2.66
C GLN A 258 -6.15 -16.77 -3.35
N MET A 259 -7.03 -16.11 -2.60
CA MET A 259 -7.95 -15.09 -3.12
C MET A 259 -7.20 -13.96 -3.83
N ILE A 260 -6.10 -13.47 -3.23
CA ILE A 260 -5.27 -12.42 -3.84
C ILE A 260 -4.68 -12.90 -5.18
N ARG A 261 -4.18 -14.14 -5.24
CA ARG A 261 -3.62 -14.71 -6.48
C ARG A 261 -4.67 -14.86 -7.57
N GLU A 262 -5.83 -15.41 -7.22
CA GLU A 262 -6.94 -15.62 -8.16
C GLU A 262 -7.50 -14.31 -8.73
N THR A 263 -7.36 -13.22 -7.98
CA THR A 263 -7.83 -11.88 -8.37
C THR A 263 -6.74 -11.02 -9.00
N GLY A 264 -5.54 -11.57 -9.25
CA GLY A 264 -4.47 -10.89 -9.96
C GLY A 264 -3.68 -9.87 -9.11
N GLY A 265 -3.60 -10.10 -7.80
CA GLY A 265 -2.86 -9.25 -6.87
C GLY A 265 -1.53 -9.86 -6.42
N VAL A 266 -0.69 -9.00 -5.82
CA VAL A 266 0.55 -9.40 -5.15
C VAL A 266 0.32 -9.42 -3.65
N GLY A 267 0.27 -10.63 -3.07
CA GLY A 267 0.12 -10.85 -1.62
C GLY A 267 1.43 -10.72 -0.83
N VAL A 268 1.41 -9.94 0.25
CA VAL A 268 2.56 -9.61 1.10
C VAL A 268 2.18 -9.69 2.58
N LEU A 269 2.98 -10.40 3.40
CA LEU A 269 2.72 -10.50 4.83
C LEU A 269 3.03 -9.17 5.52
N ALA A 270 2.03 -8.59 6.17
CA ALA A 270 2.16 -7.32 6.90
C ALA A 270 2.83 -7.53 8.26
N HIS A 271 3.63 -6.54 8.68
CA HIS A 271 4.24 -6.41 10.02
C HIS A 271 4.54 -7.72 10.77
N PRO A 272 5.32 -8.66 10.18
CA PRO A 272 5.50 -10.00 10.72
C PRO A 272 6.18 -10.05 12.10
N TRP A 273 6.78 -8.93 12.54
CA TRP A 273 7.31 -8.74 13.89
C TRP A 273 6.24 -8.69 14.99
N ALA A 274 4.96 -8.52 14.64
CA ALA A 274 3.84 -8.58 15.60
C ALA A 274 3.37 -10.03 15.87
N LEU A 275 3.81 -11.00 15.06
CA LEU A 275 3.38 -12.39 15.15
C LEU A 275 4.09 -13.13 16.29
N LYS A 276 3.39 -14.11 16.89
CA LYS A 276 3.94 -15.01 17.89
C LYS A 276 4.88 -16.03 17.26
N ASN A 277 4.52 -16.58 16.09
CA ASN A 277 5.35 -17.54 15.36
C ASN A 277 5.50 -17.19 13.87
N PRO A 278 6.27 -16.13 13.53
CA PRO A 278 6.40 -15.67 12.15
C PRO A 278 6.96 -16.72 11.19
N LEU A 279 7.87 -17.60 11.65
CA LEU A 279 8.47 -18.63 10.79
C LEU A 279 7.43 -19.62 10.27
N ALA A 280 6.55 -20.11 11.15
CA ALA A 280 5.50 -21.06 10.76
C ALA A 280 4.49 -20.43 9.80
N VAL A 281 4.13 -19.16 10.04
CA VAL A 281 3.22 -18.39 9.18
C VAL A 281 3.87 -18.18 7.80
N ILE A 282 5.08 -17.63 7.74
CA ILE A 282 5.80 -17.35 6.48
C ILE A 282 5.91 -18.60 5.62
N ARG A 283 6.29 -19.75 6.21
CA ARG A 283 6.42 -21.01 5.47
C ARG A 283 5.10 -21.44 4.83
N ARG A 284 4.00 -21.45 5.59
CA ARG A 284 2.69 -21.89 5.09
C ARG A 284 2.09 -20.91 4.07
N LEU A 285 2.25 -19.60 4.30
CA LEU A 285 1.79 -18.61 3.34
C LEU A 285 2.61 -18.65 2.05
N LYS A 286 3.93 -18.92 2.12
CA LYS A 286 4.74 -19.17 0.91
C LYS A 286 4.22 -20.36 0.11
N GLU A 287 3.87 -21.47 0.76
CA GLU A 287 3.25 -22.63 0.11
C GLU A 287 1.90 -22.29 -0.55
N ALA A 288 1.11 -21.39 0.04
CA ALA A 288 -0.13 -20.87 -0.56
C ALA A 288 0.11 -19.89 -1.74
N GLY A 289 1.34 -19.40 -1.89
CA GLY A 289 1.78 -18.51 -2.97
C GLY A 289 1.97 -17.04 -2.56
N LEU A 290 2.34 -16.78 -1.31
CA LEU A 290 2.76 -15.46 -0.85
C LEU A 290 3.98 -14.97 -1.66
N HIS A 291 3.99 -13.69 -2.02
CA HIS A 291 5.04 -13.10 -2.85
C HIS A 291 6.07 -12.32 -2.04
N GLY A 292 5.71 -11.78 -0.88
CA GLY A 292 6.61 -10.95 -0.06
C GLY A 292 6.25 -10.87 1.40
N LEU A 293 7.08 -10.16 2.17
CA LEU A 293 6.77 -9.71 3.52
C LEU A 293 7.35 -8.33 3.80
N GLU A 294 6.79 -7.64 4.79
CA GLU A 294 7.35 -6.41 5.30
C GLU A 294 8.63 -6.68 6.11
N VAL A 295 9.71 -6.01 5.71
CA VAL A 295 11.05 -6.10 6.30
C VAL A 295 11.56 -4.71 6.69
N TYR A 296 11.09 -3.66 6.02
CA TYR A 296 11.48 -2.27 6.28
C TYR A 296 10.45 -1.57 7.17
N ARG A 297 10.96 -0.88 8.19
CA ARG A 297 10.21 -0.02 9.11
C ARG A 297 10.83 1.38 9.13
N SER A 298 10.21 2.30 9.85
CA SER A 298 10.71 3.66 10.03
C SER A 298 12.05 3.71 10.78
N ASP A 299 12.32 2.73 11.65
CA ASP A 299 13.57 2.57 12.39
C ASP A 299 14.64 1.75 11.65
N GLY A 300 14.31 1.18 10.48
CA GLY A 300 15.27 0.56 9.58
C GLY A 300 14.83 -0.79 9.02
N LYS A 301 15.80 -1.51 8.46
CA LYS A 301 15.62 -2.85 7.89
C LYS A 301 15.81 -3.89 8.99
N LEU A 302 14.84 -4.76 9.21
CA LEU A 302 14.95 -5.85 10.18
C LEU A 302 15.73 -7.04 9.59
N ALA A 303 16.92 -7.32 10.13
CA ALA A 303 17.80 -8.37 9.61
C ALA A 303 17.14 -9.76 9.61
N ALA A 304 16.55 -10.18 10.73
CA ALA A 304 15.91 -11.50 10.85
C ALA A 304 14.83 -11.74 9.78
N PHE A 305 13.97 -10.74 9.51
CA PHE A 305 12.94 -10.86 8.47
C PHE A 305 13.50 -10.74 7.06
N SER A 306 14.61 -10.01 6.87
CA SER A 306 15.34 -10.03 5.60
C SER A 306 15.89 -11.41 5.28
N ASP A 307 16.49 -12.07 6.27
CA ASP A 307 17.11 -13.39 6.09
C ASP A 307 16.04 -14.46 5.83
N LEU A 308 14.88 -14.35 6.50
CA LEU A 308 13.71 -15.18 6.19
C LEU A 308 13.19 -14.92 4.77
N ALA A 309 13.10 -13.65 4.35
CA ALA A 309 12.69 -13.32 2.99
C ALA A 309 13.66 -13.91 1.95
N ASP A 310 14.97 -13.85 2.19
CA ASP A 310 15.97 -14.50 1.33
C ASP A 310 15.82 -16.02 1.32
N THR A 311 15.60 -16.64 2.48
CA THR A 311 15.46 -18.10 2.62
C THR A 311 14.26 -18.65 1.86
N TYR A 312 13.15 -17.91 1.83
CA TYR A 312 11.90 -18.32 1.19
C TYR A 312 11.67 -17.69 -0.18
N ASP A 313 12.66 -16.97 -0.72
CA ASP A 313 12.55 -16.24 -1.99
C ASP A 313 11.31 -15.35 -2.03
N LEU A 314 11.24 -14.42 -1.08
CA LEU A 314 10.14 -13.47 -0.87
C LEU A 314 10.64 -12.04 -1.06
N LEU A 315 9.78 -11.21 -1.65
CA LEU A 315 10.01 -9.76 -1.76
C LEU A 315 10.15 -9.11 -0.39
N LYS A 316 11.03 -8.11 -0.30
CA LYS A 316 11.30 -7.34 0.92
C LYS A 316 10.69 -5.96 0.79
N LEU A 317 9.53 -5.75 1.40
CA LEU A 317 8.79 -4.50 1.32
C LEU A 317 8.70 -3.80 2.67
N GLY A 318 7.98 -2.69 2.71
CA GLY A 318 7.64 -2.02 3.95
C GLY A 318 6.84 -0.76 3.68
N GLY A 319 5.89 -0.49 4.56
CA GLY A 319 5.26 0.81 4.71
C GLY A 319 5.22 1.22 6.17
N SER A 320 4.72 2.42 6.43
CA SER A 320 4.74 3.00 7.78
C SER A 320 3.61 2.51 8.67
N ASP A 321 2.61 1.82 8.10
CA ASP A 321 1.36 1.44 8.75
C ASP A 321 0.65 2.69 9.32
N TYR A 322 0.59 3.74 8.50
CA TYR A 322 0.17 5.06 8.94
C TYR A 322 -1.35 5.20 9.01
N HIS A 323 -1.85 5.64 10.17
CA HIS A 323 -3.25 5.85 10.47
C HIS A 323 -3.57 7.32 10.84
N ALA A 324 -2.55 8.18 10.96
CA ALA A 324 -2.68 9.58 11.42
C ALA A 324 -3.27 9.74 12.82
N ARG A 325 -2.93 8.83 13.75
CA ARG A 325 -3.37 8.84 15.16
C ARG A 325 -2.82 10.04 15.92
N GLY A 326 -1.71 10.59 15.43
CA GLY A 326 -0.98 11.65 16.09
C GLY A 326 -0.15 11.15 17.28
N GLY A 327 0.60 12.06 17.91
CA GLY A 327 1.56 11.72 18.96
C GLY A 327 2.89 11.19 18.41
N THR A 328 3.74 10.66 19.31
CA THR A 328 5.12 10.25 19.00
C THR A 328 5.28 8.75 18.76
N SER A 329 4.22 7.95 18.91
CA SER A 329 4.27 6.49 18.82
C SER A 329 4.01 5.92 17.42
N GLU A 330 3.60 6.77 16.47
CA GLU A 330 3.28 6.38 15.10
C GLU A 330 4.39 6.85 14.16
N SER A 331 4.75 6.00 13.19
CA SER A 331 5.70 6.36 12.13
C SER A 331 5.11 7.44 11.23
N ALA A 332 5.89 8.44 10.81
CA ALA A 332 5.38 9.41 9.84
C ALA A 332 5.16 8.75 8.46
N LEU A 333 4.19 9.25 7.71
CA LEU A 333 3.90 8.80 6.35
C LEU A 333 5.15 8.97 5.46
N GLY A 334 5.54 7.93 4.72
CA GLY A 334 6.75 7.92 3.88
C GLY A 334 8.07 7.90 4.67
N SER A 335 8.06 7.67 5.99
CA SER A 335 9.28 7.61 6.80
C SER A 335 10.10 6.34 6.60
N VAL A 336 9.49 5.26 6.08
CA VAL A 336 10.18 4.00 5.80
C VAL A 336 11.16 4.20 4.66
N SER A 337 12.44 3.98 4.94
CA SER A 337 13.49 4.13 3.93
C SER A 337 13.60 2.90 3.03
N LEU A 338 12.54 2.63 2.25
CA LEU A 338 12.50 1.54 1.29
C LEU A 338 13.45 1.81 0.11
N PRO A 339 14.44 0.95 -0.16
CA PRO A 339 15.36 1.15 -1.28
C PRO A 339 14.63 1.02 -2.63
N VAL A 340 15.02 1.85 -3.61
CA VAL A 340 14.46 1.77 -4.98
C VAL A 340 14.64 0.39 -5.63
N VAL A 341 15.71 -0.33 -5.27
CA VAL A 341 15.93 -1.71 -5.72
C VAL A 341 14.83 -2.65 -5.22
N ALA A 342 14.33 -2.46 -3.99
CA ALA A 342 13.24 -3.27 -3.47
C ALA A 342 11.94 -3.04 -4.25
N LEU A 343 11.63 -1.79 -4.58
CA LEU A 343 10.47 -1.48 -5.44
C LEU A 343 10.66 -2.01 -6.86
N HIS A 344 11.87 -1.97 -7.40
CA HIS A 344 12.19 -2.54 -8.72
C HIS A 344 11.97 -4.05 -8.77
N GLU A 345 12.45 -4.80 -7.76
CA GLU A 345 12.20 -6.24 -7.66
C GLU A 345 10.71 -6.56 -7.44
N PHE A 346 10.00 -5.74 -6.68
CA PHE A 346 8.54 -5.83 -6.59
C PHE A 346 7.88 -5.68 -7.96
N LEU A 347 8.26 -4.68 -8.75
CA LEU A 347 7.68 -4.46 -10.08
C LEU A 347 7.98 -5.62 -11.04
N LYS A 348 9.15 -6.27 -10.95
CA LYS A 348 9.45 -7.47 -11.76
C LYS A 348 8.49 -8.62 -11.49
N VAL A 349 8.04 -8.79 -10.25
CA VAL A 349 7.05 -9.81 -9.87
C VAL A 349 5.62 -9.34 -10.17
N ALA A 350 5.30 -8.09 -9.84
CA ALA A 350 3.97 -7.54 -9.94
C ALA A 350 3.50 -7.36 -11.38
N ARG A 351 4.38 -6.89 -12.27
CA ARG A 351 4.02 -6.54 -13.65
C ARG A 351 3.44 -7.70 -14.46
N PRO A 352 4.06 -8.90 -14.52
CA PRO A 352 3.45 -10.03 -15.22
C PRO A 352 2.08 -10.43 -14.65
N ILE A 353 1.94 -10.40 -13.32
CA ILE A 353 0.67 -10.71 -12.63
C ILE A 353 -0.41 -9.70 -13.01
N TRP A 354 -0.09 -8.40 -12.88
CA TRP A 354 -0.98 -7.30 -13.23
C TRP A 354 -1.33 -7.29 -14.72
N CYS A 355 -0.38 -7.59 -15.60
CA CYS A 355 -0.62 -7.73 -17.02
C CYS A 355 -1.64 -8.84 -17.31
N SER A 356 -1.46 -10.02 -16.72
CA SER A 356 -2.41 -11.11 -16.87
C SER A 356 -3.80 -10.73 -16.32
N ALA A 357 -3.85 -10.01 -15.20
CA ALA A 357 -5.09 -9.55 -14.60
C ALA A 357 -5.81 -8.53 -15.50
N ILE A 358 -5.10 -7.53 -16.02
CA ILE A 358 -5.62 -6.53 -16.96
C ILE A 358 -6.16 -7.23 -18.20
N LYS A 359 -5.42 -8.19 -18.77
CA LYS A 359 -5.88 -8.96 -19.93
C LYS A 359 -7.21 -9.65 -19.65
N ASN A 360 -7.29 -10.38 -18.53
CA ASN A 360 -8.53 -11.07 -18.12
C ASN A 360 -9.71 -10.10 -17.97
N THR A 361 -9.47 -8.93 -17.35
CA THR A 361 -10.51 -7.90 -17.19
C THR A 361 -10.98 -7.33 -18.52
N VAL A 362 -10.04 -7.05 -19.45
CA VAL A 362 -10.39 -6.57 -20.79
C VAL A 362 -11.15 -7.65 -21.56
N ASP A 363 -10.71 -8.90 -21.51
CA ASP A 363 -11.38 -10.03 -22.17
C ASP A 363 -12.80 -10.24 -21.62
N GLN A 364 -13.01 -10.12 -20.31
CA GLN A 364 -14.35 -10.16 -19.69
C GLN A 364 -15.24 -9.04 -20.21
N TYR A 365 -14.72 -7.81 -20.31
CA TYR A 365 -15.48 -6.69 -20.86
C TYR A 365 -15.83 -6.86 -22.34
N VAL A 366 -14.90 -7.36 -23.15
CA VAL A 366 -15.16 -7.64 -24.57
C VAL A 366 -16.27 -8.67 -24.73
N ASN A 367 -16.35 -9.66 -23.85
CA ASN A 367 -17.40 -10.67 -23.87
C ASN A 367 -18.75 -10.15 -23.31
N ASP A 368 -18.74 -9.16 -22.41
CA ASP A 368 -19.94 -8.58 -21.80
C ASP A 368 -19.79 -7.04 -21.61
N PRO A 369 -20.01 -6.23 -22.67
CA PRO A 369 -19.68 -4.81 -22.68
C PRO A 369 -20.76 -3.93 -22.01
N THR A 370 -21.11 -4.24 -20.76
CA THR A 370 -22.08 -3.46 -19.97
C THR A 370 -21.46 -2.21 -19.36
N GLU A 371 -22.30 -1.21 -19.05
CA GLU A 371 -21.86 0.01 -18.36
C GLU A 371 -21.29 -0.30 -16.96
N SER A 372 -21.89 -1.27 -16.24
CA SER A 372 -21.38 -1.72 -14.94
C SER A 372 -19.97 -2.29 -15.01
N ASN A 373 -19.69 -3.15 -16.01
CA ASN A 373 -18.35 -3.71 -16.20
C ASN A 373 -17.34 -2.61 -16.57
N LEU A 374 -17.77 -1.63 -17.38
CA LEU A 374 -16.93 -0.48 -17.72
C LEU A 374 -16.64 0.40 -16.49
N GLU A 375 -17.63 0.69 -15.65
CA GLU A 375 -17.44 1.42 -14.40
C GLU A 375 -16.47 0.71 -13.46
N HIS A 376 -16.55 -0.62 -13.37
CA HIS A 376 -15.62 -1.43 -12.57
C HIS A 376 -14.19 -1.31 -13.06
N ILE A 377 -13.97 -1.38 -14.37
CA ILE A 377 -12.67 -1.20 -15.00
C ILE A 377 -12.09 0.19 -14.71
N LEU A 378 -12.94 1.22 -14.83
CA LEU A 378 -12.53 2.61 -14.71
C LEU A 378 -12.37 3.08 -13.26
N ARG A 379 -12.91 2.33 -12.29
CA ARG A 379 -12.96 2.65 -10.86
C ARG A 379 -11.61 3.05 -10.26
N TYR A 380 -10.55 2.38 -10.70
CA TYR A 380 -9.19 2.57 -10.17
C TYR A 380 -8.29 3.39 -11.10
N THR A 381 -8.86 3.93 -12.19
CA THR A 381 -8.12 4.63 -13.24
C THR A 381 -8.09 6.13 -13.04
N ASN A 382 -7.16 6.78 -13.74
CA ASN A 382 -7.05 8.23 -13.76
C ASN A 382 -7.93 8.92 -14.82
N ILE A 383 -8.78 8.18 -15.54
CA ILE A 383 -9.53 8.71 -16.69
C ILE A 383 -10.90 9.23 -16.24
N LYS A 384 -11.34 10.35 -16.83
CA LYS A 384 -12.71 10.88 -16.64
C LYS A 384 -13.59 10.43 -17.79
N LEU A 385 -14.73 9.81 -17.47
CA LEU A 385 -15.84 9.68 -18.41
C LEU A 385 -16.41 11.07 -18.68
N ALA A 386 -16.46 11.48 -19.95
CA ALA A 386 -17.15 12.71 -20.33
C ALA A 386 -18.64 12.59 -19.98
N LYS A 387 -19.21 13.60 -19.30
CA LYS A 387 -20.65 13.63 -19.01
C LYS A 387 -21.44 13.88 -20.31
N GLY A 388 -21.90 12.80 -20.92
CA GLY A 388 -22.83 12.79 -22.05
C GLY A 388 -23.18 11.34 -22.40
N GLY A 389 -24.47 10.99 -22.33
CA GLY A 389 -24.95 9.61 -22.51
C GLY A 389 -24.36 8.92 -23.75
N VAL A 390 -24.00 7.66 -23.59
CA VAL A 390 -23.21 6.89 -24.56
C VAL A 390 -24.04 6.54 -25.79
N SER A 391 -23.61 7.06 -26.93
CA SER A 391 -23.76 6.43 -28.23
C SER A 391 -22.56 5.49 -28.45
N SER A 392 -22.86 4.24 -28.80
CA SER A 392 -21.99 3.19 -29.36
C SER A 392 -20.95 2.48 -28.47
N VAL A 393 -21.03 1.14 -28.46
CA VAL A 393 -20.04 0.16 -27.93
C VAL A 393 -18.62 0.45 -28.43
N THR A 394 -18.47 1.00 -29.65
CA THR A 394 -17.18 1.36 -30.24
C THR A 394 -16.40 2.37 -29.38
N ASN A 395 -17.10 3.35 -28.77
CA ASN A 395 -16.46 4.36 -27.92
C ASN A 395 -15.91 3.75 -26.62
N ASN A 396 -16.59 2.74 -26.07
CA ASN A 396 -16.15 2.11 -24.82
C ASN A 396 -14.92 1.24 -25.04
N ILE A 397 -14.82 0.54 -26.17
CA ILE A 397 -13.62 -0.25 -26.49
C ILE A 397 -12.42 0.68 -26.75
N GLU A 398 -12.62 1.80 -27.45
CA GLU A 398 -11.57 2.81 -27.61
C GLU A 398 -11.11 3.37 -26.25
N LEU A 399 -12.05 3.61 -25.33
CA LEU A 399 -11.74 4.03 -23.96
C LEU A 399 -10.90 2.99 -23.22
N VAL A 400 -11.27 1.70 -23.27
CA VAL A 400 -10.47 0.63 -22.66
C VAL A 400 -9.06 0.56 -23.27
N HIS A 401 -8.91 0.74 -24.59
CA HIS A 401 -7.58 0.84 -25.21
C HIS A 401 -6.78 2.05 -24.73
N GLN A 402 -7.42 3.21 -24.54
CA GLN A 402 -6.77 4.37 -23.93
C GLN A 402 -6.32 4.04 -22.50
N CYS A 403 -7.12 3.32 -21.72
CA CYS A 403 -6.75 2.88 -20.37
C CYS A 403 -5.54 1.95 -20.37
N VAL A 404 -5.50 0.97 -21.27
CA VAL A 404 -4.37 0.03 -21.41
C VAL A 404 -3.06 0.79 -21.64
N SER A 405 -3.09 1.90 -22.40
CA SER A 405 -1.88 2.70 -22.63
C SER A 405 -1.39 3.49 -21.40
N GLN A 406 -2.27 3.73 -20.41
CA GLN A 406 -1.91 4.33 -19.12
C GLN A 406 -1.50 3.29 -18.07
N TRP A 407 -2.05 2.08 -18.17
CA TRP A 407 -1.74 1.00 -17.23
C TRP A 407 -0.41 0.31 -17.51
N LEU A 408 -0.02 0.24 -18.79
CA LEU A 408 1.14 -0.52 -19.25
C LEU A 408 2.25 0.39 -19.76
N THR A 409 3.49 0.05 -19.44
CA THR A 409 4.70 0.64 -20.05
C THR A 409 4.75 0.36 -21.55
N ASN A 410 5.57 1.14 -22.27
CA ASN A 410 5.81 0.92 -23.71
C ASN A 410 6.34 -0.48 -24.05
N GLU A 411 7.07 -1.12 -23.13
CA GLU A 411 7.59 -2.47 -23.30
C GLU A 411 6.47 -3.51 -23.12
N GLU A 412 5.67 -3.37 -22.06
CA GLU A 412 4.53 -4.26 -21.78
C GLU A 412 3.46 -4.19 -22.88
N GLN A 413 3.21 -3.01 -23.43
CA GLN A 413 2.26 -2.83 -24.54
C GLN A 413 2.70 -3.53 -25.84
N LYS A 414 3.99 -3.83 -26.00
CA LYS A 414 4.54 -4.54 -27.17
C LYS A 414 4.55 -6.05 -26.99
N ASN A 415 4.16 -6.56 -25.81
CA ASN A 415 3.99 -7.99 -25.59
C ASN A 415 2.89 -8.53 -26.54
N ALA A 416 3.17 -9.67 -27.19
CA ALA A 416 2.29 -10.31 -28.15
C ALA A 416 0.86 -10.51 -27.62
N ASP A 417 0.73 -10.77 -26.32
CA ASP A 417 -0.57 -10.91 -25.64
C ASP A 417 -1.45 -9.66 -25.74
N PHE A 418 -0.87 -8.46 -25.57
CA PHE A 418 -1.63 -7.20 -25.65
C PHE A 418 -1.77 -6.66 -27.07
N VAL A 419 -0.87 -7.06 -27.97
CA VAL A 419 -1.02 -6.81 -29.41
C VAL A 419 -2.22 -7.59 -29.96
N ALA A 420 -2.44 -8.82 -29.49
CA ALA A 420 -3.62 -9.61 -29.88
C ALA A 420 -4.93 -8.97 -29.41
N VAL A 421 -5.00 -8.48 -28.16
CA VAL A 421 -6.18 -7.78 -27.61
C VAL A 421 -6.50 -6.49 -28.40
N LYS A 422 -5.47 -5.76 -28.88
CA LYS A 422 -5.64 -4.60 -29.77
C LYS A 422 -6.25 -4.93 -31.14
N ASN A 423 -6.18 -6.18 -31.58
CA ASN A 423 -6.63 -6.60 -32.91
C ASN A 423 -8.01 -7.29 -32.92
N ILE A 424 -8.60 -7.60 -31.76
CA ILE A 424 -9.92 -8.27 -31.66
C ILE A 424 -11.07 -7.34 -32.16
N THR A 425 -10.81 -6.05 -32.36
CA THR A 425 -11.75 -5.03 -32.83
C THR A 425 -11.80 -4.82 -34.35
N CYS A 426 -11.10 -5.62 -35.15
CA CYS A 426 -11.18 -5.55 -36.61
C CYS A 426 -12.37 -6.34 -37.23
N PHE A 427 -13.35 -6.78 -36.44
CA PHE A 427 -14.53 -7.49 -36.94
C PHE A 427 -15.85 -6.78 -36.60
#